data_AF-A0AAN6GJ43-F1
#
_entry.id   AF-A0AAN6GJ43-F1
#
_cell.length_a   1.000
_cell.length_b   1.000
_cell.length_c   1.000
_cell.angle_alpha   90.00
_cell.angle_beta   90.00
_cell.angle_gamma   90.00
#
_symmetry.space_group_name_H-M   'P 1'
#
loop_
_entity.id
_entity.type
_entity.pdbx_description
1 polymer ?
#
loop_
_entity_poly.entity_id
_entity_poly.type
_entity_poly.pdbx_seq_one_letter_code
_entity_poly.pdbx_strand_id
1 'polypeptide(L)'
;MPPYVPGLCVSGCGAKLNTIKYAKKHWREHHKKPHPYGSRQGQREPRPLLDQWSLLPKTLPNYDKGFKALKLAYHFNLHHSPPPLMATSINDCFATTPWWDHVMRDLLHPDNASTGIVSSTHSTSSDTAFPSDVANSLFFSTQGSIPSSVANNMAAALDVKLLDPSGVRSCNYIVNSSHTAHGTPSGRKTPDLGLAITPAGHLTELHQDGVLDGSIITQVLGEKIFLMWPPTDANLKVASKFHRRDSSWLLHAIEHLEMGKMLHLSPGCQFFMPAGTLHAVFSLTPSCLIGYQVHNTSILDDAPALLKWDINTCIKLYQDVDVLEDIIEETDILISWWKHERAPIFHSRRDDITKLIDLWHHDLRIKLESAVAKLRRPTKRSRH
;
A
#
# COMPACT_ATOMS: atom_id res chain seq x y z
N MET A 1 -13.28 -3.54 19.88
CA MET A 1 -13.49 -2.08 19.98
C MET A 1 -12.84 -1.45 18.77
N PRO A 2 -13.55 -0.68 17.94
CA PRO A 2 -12.99 -0.11 16.72
C PRO A 2 -11.92 0.96 17.04
N PRO A 3 -10.76 0.96 16.35
CA PRO A 3 -9.79 2.05 16.36
C PRO A 3 -10.42 3.42 16.12
N TYR A 4 -10.16 4.34 17.05
CA TYR A 4 -10.68 5.71 17.06
C TYR A 4 -10.15 6.58 15.90
N VAL A 5 -11.03 7.42 15.37
CA VAL A 5 -10.80 8.48 14.37
C VAL A 5 -11.38 9.76 14.97
N PRO A 6 -10.77 10.95 14.80
CA PRO A 6 -11.33 12.21 15.24
C PRO A 6 -12.81 12.29 14.88
N GLY A 7 -13.63 12.56 15.88
CA GLY A 7 -15.07 12.35 15.78
C GLY A 7 -15.66 11.89 17.12
N LEU A 8 -16.81 11.25 17.03
CA LEU A 8 -17.59 10.85 18.21
C LEU A 8 -16.92 9.72 18.98
N CYS A 9 -17.07 9.73 20.30
CA CYS A 9 -16.59 8.68 21.15
C CYS A 9 -17.29 7.36 20.80
N VAL A 10 -16.48 6.32 20.51
CA VAL A 10 -16.94 4.99 20.07
C VAL A 10 -17.77 4.24 21.11
N SER A 11 -17.80 4.70 22.37
CA SER A 11 -18.70 4.19 23.40
C SER A 11 -20.16 4.64 23.22
N GLY A 12 -20.41 5.56 22.27
CA GLY A 12 -21.74 6.12 22.03
C GLY A 12 -22.10 7.28 22.95
N CYS A 13 -21.19 7.79 23.78
CA CYS A 13 -21.50 8.90 24.72
C CYS A 13 -21.62 10.29 24.05
N GLY A 14 -21.43 10.38 22.73
CA GLY A 14 -21.62 11.62 21.95
C GLY A 14 -20.49 12.65 22.04
N ALA A 15 -19.45 12.44 22.86
CA ALA A 15 -18.33 13.37 22.97
C ALA A 15 -17.48 13.39 21.68
N LYS A 16 -17.12 14.59 21.18
CA LYS A 16 -16.19 14.74 20.05
C LYS A 16 -14.74 14.77 20.55
N LEU A 17 -13.91 13.79 20.19
CA LEU A 17 -12.53 13.67 20.69
C LEU A 17 -11.46 14.15 19.70
N ASN A 18 -11.46 15.46 19.44
CA ASN A 18 -10.66 16.05 18.35
C ASN A 18 -9.13 16.03 18.59
N THR A 19 -8.66 15.73 19.81
CA THR A 19 -7.22 15.66 20.13
C THR A 19 -6.90 14.43 20.99
N ILE A 20 -5.68 13.89 20.89
CA ILE A 20 -5.23 12.76 21.72
C ILE A 20 -5.30 13.08 23.22
N LYS A 21 -4.96 14.32 23.61
CA LYS A 21 -5.00 14.77 25.00
C LYS A 21 -6.43 14.73 25.53
N TYR A 22 -7.38 15.28 24.77
CA TYR A 22 -8.78 15.26 25.14
C TYR A 22 -9.35 13.83 25.12
N ALA A 23 -9.00 13.02 24.13
CA ALA A 23 -9.45 11.63 24.05
C ALA A 23 -8.96 10.79 25.25
N LYS A 24 -7.67 10.92 25.62
CA LYS A 24 -7.09 10.27 26.80
C LYS A 24 -7.77 10.71 28.10
N LYS A 25 -7.98 12.03 28.25
CA LYS A 25 -8.69 12.59 29.41
C LYS A 25 -10.12 12.07 29.49
N HIS A 26 -10.87 12.18 28.40
CA HIS A 26 -12.26 11.74 28.28
C HIS A 26 -12.42 10.26 28.64
N TRP A 27 -11.59 9.37 28.10
CA TRP A 27 -11.67 7.94 28.40
C TRP A 27 -11.40 7.63 29.88
N ARG A 28 -10.41 8.27 30.48
CA ARG A 28 -10.11 8.12 31.90
C ARG A 28 -11.27 8.60 32.77
N GLU A 29 -11.85 9.74 32.43
CA GLU A 29 -12.88 10.40 33.23
C GLU A 29 -14.26 9.76 33.07
N HIS A 30 -14.69 9.48 31.83
CA HIS A 30 -16.05 9.03 31.50
C HIS A 30 -16.18 7.52 31.32
N HIS A 31 -15.11 6.81 30.93
CA HIS A 31 -15.15 5.36 30.73
C HIS A 31 -14.40 4.58 31.79
N LYS A 32 -13.69 5.29 32.68
CA LYS A 32 -12.90 4.71 33.77
C LYS A 32 -11.91 3.64 33.26
N LYS A 33 -11.39 3.83 32.03
CA LYS A 33 -10.48 2.91 31.35
C LYS A 33 -9.38 3.69 30.63
N PRO A 34 -8.18 3.11 30.46
CA PRO A 34 -7.15 3.71 29.61
C PRO A 34 -7.66 3.81 28.16
N HIS A 35 -7.19 4.84 27.45
CA HIS A 35 -7.56 5.04 26.06
C HIS A 35 -7.07 3.87 25.19
N PRO A 36 -7.90 3.33 24.28
CA PRO A 36 -7.62 2.07 23.58
C PRO A 36 -6.36 2.11 22.70
N TYR A 37 -5.94 3.29 22.22
CA TYR A 37 -4.71 3.44 21.42
C TYR A 37 -3.41 3.08 22.17
N GLY A 38 -3.43 2.90 23.50
CA GLY A 38 -2.23 2.70 24.29
C GLY A 38 -1.92 1.27 24.75
N SER A 39 -2.75 0.26 24.45
CA SER A 39 -2.64 -1.03 25.18
C SER A 39 -2.62 -2.32 24.35
N ARG A 40 -2.89 -2.29 23.04
CA ARG A 40 -2.86 -3.50 22.19
C ARG A 40 -2.40 -3.16 20.77
N GLN A 41 -1.11 -2.91 20.63
CA GLN A 41 -0.40 -2.78 19.36
C GLN A 41 0.28 -4.14 19.09
N GLY A 42 0.02 -4.74 17.93
CA GLY A 42 0.51 -6.07 17.55
C GLY A 42 -0.44 -6.85 16.63
N GLN A 43 0.03 -7.99 16.10
CA GLN A 43 -0.83 -8.93 15.38
C GLN A 43 -1.95 -9.43 16.31
N ARG A 44 -3.15 -9.58 15.75
CA ARG A 44 -4.28 -10.19 16.44
C ARG A 44 -4.48 -11.60 15.88
N GLU A 45 -5.05 -12.47 16.70
CA GLU A 45 -5.48 -13.78 16.24
C GLU A 45 -6.38 -13.68 15.00
N PRO A 46 -6.35 -14.67 14.09
CA PRO A 46 -7.03 -14.61 12.80
C PRO A 46 -8.55 -14.45 12.91
N ARG A 47 -9.31 -15.33 13.58
CA ARG A 47 -10.80 -15.30 13.61
C ARG A 47 -11.43 -13.92 13.92
N PRO A 48 -10.87 -13.10 14.83
CA PRO A 48 -11.32 -11.73 15.06
C PRO A 48 -11.42 -10.81 13.83
N LEU A 49 -10.78 -11.09 12.69
CA LEU A 49 -10.78 -10.17 11.53
C LEU A 49 -12.05 -10.28 10.69
N LEU A 50 -12.58 -11.49 10.44
CA LEU A 50 -13.87 -11.66 9.78
C LEU A 50 -15.00 -11.05 10.60
N ASP A 51 -14.97 -11.27 11.91
CA ASP A 51 -15.94 -10.68 12.85
C ASP A 51 -15.84 -9.15 12.81
N GLN A 52 -14.63 -8.59 12.81
CA GLN A 52 -14.44 -7.13 12.70
C GLN A 52 -14.97 -6.57 11.37
N TRP A 53 -14.74 -7.25 10.24
CA TRP A 53 -15.31 -6.84 8.95
C TRP A 53 -16.84 -6.89 8.98
N SER A 54 -17.43 -7.91 9.62
CA SER A 54 -18.88 -8.06 9.70
C SER A 54 -19.58 -6.93 10.47
N LEU A 55 -18.86 -6.21 11.34
CA LEU A 55 -19.34 -5.05 12.08
C LEU A 55 -19.39 -3.77 11.24
N LEU A 56 -18.78 -3.77 10.05
CA LEU A 56 -18.83 -2.61 9.16
C LEU A 56 -20.25 -2.38 8.62
N PRO A 57 -20.60 -1.13 8.26
CA PRO A 57 -21.88 -0.83 7.62
C PRO A 57 -22.03 -1.62 6.32
N LYS A 58 -23.11 -2.40 6.22
CA LYS A 58 -23.41 -3.21 5.02
C LYS A 58 -23.65 -2.38 3.76
N THR A 59 -23.90 -1.08 3.92
CA THR A 59 -24.07 -0.12 2.84
C THR A 59 -22.75 0.28 2.17
N LEU A 60 -21.60 -0.11 2.73
CA LEU A 60 -20.29 0.16 2.12
C LEU A 60 -20.13 -0.64 0.82
N PRO A 61 -19.59 -0.03 -0.24
CA PRO A 61 -19.60 -0.61 -1.58
C PRO A 61 -18.86 -1.96 -1.69
N ASN A 62 -17.79 -2.14 -0.91
CA ASN A 62 -16.98 -3.36 -0.92
C ASN A 62 -17.32 -4.33 0.21
N TYR A 63 -18.42 -4.11 0.94
CA TYR A 63 -18.74 -4.93 2.12
C TYR A 63 -18.81 -6.42 1.75
N ASP A 64 -19.65 -6.78 0.77
CA ASP A 64 -19.88 -8.19 0.38
C ASP A 64 -18.63 -8.82 -0.23
N LYS A 65 -17.94 -8.09 -1.11
CA LYS A 65 -16.68 -8.55 -1.72
C LYS A 65 -15.63 -8.81 -0.65
N GLY A 66 -15.47 -7.88 0.29
CA GLY A 66 -14.48 -8.00 1.35
C GLY A 66 -14.79 -9.14 2.31
N PHE A 67 -16.07 -9.33 2.67
CA PHE A 67 -16.51 -10.44 3.50
C PHE A 67 -16.23 -11.79 2.81
N LYS A 68 -16.56 -11.90 1.52
CA LYS A 68 -16.29 -13.10 0.72
C LYS A 68 -14.79 -13.38 0.60
N ALA A 69 -13.98 -12.35 0.33
CA ALA A 69 -12.52 -12.49 0.23
C ALA A 69 -11.90 -12.97 1.54
N LEU A 70 -12.27 -12.38 2.68
CA LEU A 70 -11.77 -12.84 3.98
C LEU A 70 -12.19 -14.28 4.27
N LYS A 71 -13.46 -14.64 4.01
CA LYS A 71 -13.93 -16.03 4.18
C LYS A 71 -13.10 -17.02 3.35
N LEU A 72 -12.79 -16.69 2.09
CA LEU A 72 -11.92 -17.50 1.24
C LEU A 72 -10.49 -17.55 1.82
N ALA A 73 -9.94 -16.42 2.28
CA ALA A 73 -8.60 -16.39 2.85
C ALA A 73 -8.46 -17.28 4.11
N TYR A 74 -9.51 -17.40 4.93
CA TYR A 74 -9.54 -18.41 6.00
C TYR A 74 -9.64 -19.83 5.47
N HIS A 75 -10.51 -20.06 4.49
CA HIS A 75 -10.69 -21.39 3.90
C HIS A 75 -9.39 -21.95 3.31
N PHE A 76 -8.61 -21.10 2.63
CA PHE A 76 -7.31 -21.45 2.07
C PHE A 76 -6.14 -21.26 3.04
N ASN A 77 -6.40 -21.02 4.34
CA ASN A 77 -5.38 -20.99 5.40
C ASN A 77 -4.28 -19.92 5.23
N LEU A 78 -4.54 -18.81 4.52
CA LEU A 78 -3.56 -17.74 4.30
C LEU A 78 -3.04 -17.12 5.61
N HIS A 79 -3.80 -17.25 6.70
CA HIS A 79 -3.48 -16.67 8.01
C HIS A 79 -2.43 -17.44 8.83
N HIS A 80 -2.10 -18.67 8.46
CA HIS A 80 -1.25 -19.52 9.31
C HIS A 80 0.22 -19.08 9.36
N SER A 81 0.69 -18.35 8.35
CA SER A 81 2.10 -17.96 8.21
C SER A 81 2.24 -16.50 7.78
N PRO A 82 1.82 -15.54 8.64
CA PRO A 82 1.99 -14.13 8.32
C PRO A 82 3.48 -13.80 8.15
N PRO A 83 3.84 -12.81 7.32
CA PRO A 83 5.21 -12.33 7.26
C PRO A 83 5.69 -11.84 8.64
N PRO A 84 7.01 -11.96 8.92
CA PRO A 84 7.57 -11.46 10.16
C PRO A 84 7.40 -9.94 10.24
N LEU A 85 7.00 -9.46 11.42
CA LEU A 85 6.98 -8.03 11.72
C LEU A 85 8.37 -7.56 12.14
N MET A 86 8.76 -6.40 11.64
CA MET A 86 9.98 -5.68 12.01
C MET A 86 9.79 -4.88 13.30
N ALA A 87 8.57 -4.40 13.53
CA ALA A 87 8.18 -3.69 14.75
C ALA A 87 6.72 -4.00 15.10
N THR A 88 6.38 -3.87 16.37
CA THR A 88 5.01 -4.13 16.89
C THR A 88 4.45 -2.98 17.72
N SER A 89 5.27 -1.97 18.01
CA SER A 89 4.90 -0.79 18.79
C SER A 89 5.16 0.48 17.99
N ILE A 90 4.24 1.44 18.10
CA ILE A 90 4.35 2.73 17.39
C ILE A 90 5.58 3.52 17.82
N ASN A 91 6.03 3.32 19.06
CA ASN A 91 7.21 3.97 19.61
C ASN A 91 8.53 3.38 19.07
N ASP A 92 8.48 2.20 18.45
CA ASP A 92 9.63 1.63 17.75
C ASP A 92 9.83 2.30 16.38
N CYS A 93 8.75 2.89 15.85
CA CYS A 93 8.69 3.52 14.53
C CYS A 93 8.75 5.05 14.58
N PHE A 94 8.40 5.67 15.71
CA PHE A 94 8.33 7.12 15.86
C PHE A 94 8.80 7.58 17.25
N ALA A 95 9.53 8.68 17.32
CA ALA A 95 9.93 9.26 18.62
C ALA A 95 8.74 9.89 19.36
N THR A 96 7.77 10.43 18.62
CA THR A 96 6.49 10.90 19.14
C THR A 96 5.36 10.18 18.43
N THR A 97 4.38 9.65 19.15
CA THR A 97 3.25 8.93 18.55
C THR A 97 2.45 9.82 17.58
N PRO A 98 2.34 9.46 16.29
CA PRO A 98 1.51 10.21 15.35
C PRO A 98 0.03 10.19 15.71
N TRP A 99 -0.71 11.15 15.15
CA TRP A 99 -2.14 11.30 15.39
C TRP A 99 -2.82 11.84 14.12
N TRP A 100 -4.14 11.77 14.09
CA TRP A 100 -4.91 12.13 12.90
C TRP A 100 -4.79 13.61 12.53
N ASP A 101 -4.59 14.51 13.47
CA ASP A 101 -4.35 15.93 13.16
C ASP A 101 -3.05 16.12 12.38
N HIS A 102 -1.99 15.40 12.71
CA HIS A 102 -0.74 15.36 11.94
C HIS A 102 -0.99 14.86 10.50
N VAL A 103 -1.72 13.75 10.36
CA VAL A 103 -2.07 13.17 9.04
C VAL A 103 -2.94 14.12 8.21
N MET A 104 -3.91 14.79 8.84
CA MET A 104 -4.78 15.74 8.15
C MET A 104 -4.04 17.00 7.72
N ARG A 105 -3.01 17.45 8.46
CA ARG A 105 -2.15 18.57 8.04
C ARG A 105 -1.41 18.24 6.76
N ASP A 106 -0.80 17.06 6.67
CA ASP A 106 -0.14 16.62 5.43
C ASP A 106 -1.15 16.48 4.29
N LEU A 107 -2.30 15.82 4.51
CA LEU A 107 -3.34 15.66 3.49
C LEU A 107 -3.88 16.99 2.94
N LEU A 108 -4.04 18.00 3.81
CA LEU A 108 -4.56 19.31 3.44
C LEU A 108 -3.47 20.27 2.94
N HIS A 109 -2.22 19.85 2.88
CA HIS A 109 -1.12 20.67 2.39
C HIS A 109 -1.35 21.03 0.90
N PRO A 110 -1.15 22.29 0.47
CA PRO A 110 -1.42 22.71 -0.92
C PRO A 110 -0.70 21.90 -1.99
N ASP A 111 0.53 21.49 -1.72
CA ASP A 111 1.34 20.67 -2.66
C ASP A 111 0.87 19.21 -2.79
N ASN A 112 -0.08 18.79 -1.95
CA ASN A 112 -0.79 17.51 -2.06
C ASN A 112 -2.14 17.66 -2.80
N ALA A 113 -2.40 18.81 -3.46
CA ALA A 113 -3.58 18.99 -4.29
C ALA A 113 -3.66 18.01 -5.48
N SER A 114 -2.52 17.45 -5.89
CA SER A 114 -2.42 16.45 -6.96
C SER A 114 -2.20 15.02 -6.46
N THR A 115 -2.31 14.79 -5.15
CA THR A 115 -2.21 13.44 -4.58
C THR A 115 -3.22 12.50 -5.23
N GLY A 116 -2.83 11.24 -5.45
CA GLY A 116 -3.70 10.23 -6.05
C GLY A 116 -4.91 9.95 -5.16
N ILE A 117 -6.01 10.67 -5.37
CA ILE A 117 -7.26 10.40 -4.67
C ILE A 117 -8.01 9.33 -5.47
N VAL A 118 -8.30 8.22 -4.81
CA VAL A 118 -8.83 7.01 -5.41
C VAL A 118 -10.22 6.75 -4.84
N SER A 119 -11.18 6.45 -5.71
CA SER A 119 -12.49 6.03 -5.25
C SER A 119 -12.43 4.61 -4.71
N SER A 120 -13.01 4.40 -3.53
CA SER A 120 -13.14 3.07 -2.94
C SER A 120 -14.03 2.13 -3.76
N THR A 121 -14.94 2.65 -4.60
CA THR A 121 -15.85 1.81 -5.39
C THR A 121 -15.17 1.14 -6.58
N HIS A 122 -14.10 1.73 -7.11
CA HIS A 122 -13.54 1.32 -8.40
C HIS A 122 -12.03 1.11 -8.40
N SER A 123 -11.32 1.46 -7.32
CA SER A 123 -9.84 1.48 -7.28
C SER A 123 -9.21 2.27 -8.45
N THR A 124 -9.99 3.11 -9.14
CA THR A 124 -9.54 4.02 -10.18
C THR A 124 -9.30 5.40 -9.58
N SER A 125 -8.29 6.10 -10.06
CA SER A 125 -8.09 7.52 -9.71
C SER A 125 -9.36 8.29 -10.01
N SER A 126 -9.80 9.11 -9.06
CA SER A 126 -10.90 10.04 -9.26
C SER A 126 -10.28 11.40 -9.58
N ASP A 127 -10.29 11.77 -10.86
CA ASP A 127 -9.67 13.02 -11.34
C ASP A 127 -10.27 14.30 -10.72
N THR A 128 -11.39 14.19 -9.97
CA THR A 128 -12.12 15.33 -9.40
C THR A 128 -12.26 15.31 -7.87
N ALA A 129 -11.59 14.40 -7.17
CA ALA A 129 -11.76 14.32 -5.72
C ALA A 129 -10.82 15.27 -4.97
N PHE A 130 -11.25 15.77 -3.82
CA PHE A 130 -10.53 16.73 -2.99
C PHE A 130 -10.14 16.11 -1.63
N PRO A 131 -9.11 16.66 -0.95
CA PRO A 131 -8.77 16.27 0.42
C PRO A 131 -9.95 16.26 1.41
N SER A 132 -10.93 17.15 1.23
CA SER A 132 -12.16 17.19 2.01
C SER A 132 -13.03 15.94 1.84
N ASP A 133 -13.03 15.33 0.64
CA ASP A 133 -13.80 14.12 0.36
C ASP A 133 -13.21 12.92 1.10
N VAL A 134 -11.89 12.86 1.18
CA VAL A 134 -11.17 11.86 2.00
C VAL A 134 -11.50 12.07 3.48
N ALA A 135 -11.47 13.29 3.99
CA ALA A 135 -11.85 13.61 5.36
C ALA A 135 -13.29 13.16 5.70
N ASN A 136 -14.24 13.48 4.81
CA ASN A 136 -15.64 13.07 4.94
C ASN A 136 -15.77 11.54 4.93
N SER A 137 -15.03 10.87 4.06
CA SER A 137 -15.01 9.41 3.96
C SER A 137 -14.52 8.75 5.25
N LEU A 138 -13.44 9.27 5.85
CA LEU A 138 -12.95 8.78 7.14
C LEU A 138 -14.03 8.88 8.23
N PHE A 139 -14.81 9.96 8.24
CA PHE A 139 -15.89 10.16 9.19
C PHE A 139 -17.08 9.20 8.94
N PHE A 140 -17.60 9.16 7.71
CA PHE A 140 -18.82 8.44 7.39
C PHE A 140 -18.67 6.93 7.42
N SER A 141 -17.50 6.39 7.06
CA SER A 141 -17.28 4.92 7.01
C SER A 141 -17.46 4.18 8.33
N THR A 142 -17.56 4.89 9.45
CA THR A 142 -17.80 4.30 10.78
C THR A 142 -19.24 4.42 11.27
N GLN A 143 -20.11 5.09 10.51
CA GLN A 143 -21.51 5.26 10.86
C GLN A 143 -22.30 4.01 10.50
N GLY A 144 -23.04 3.43 11.46
CA GLY A 144 -23.76 2.16 11.26
C GLY A 144 -24.72 2.14 10.06
N SER A 145 -25.24 3.29 9.65
CA SER A 145 -26.07 3.47 8.46
C SER A 145 -25.57 4.67 7.65
N ILE A 146 -25.02 4.41 6.46
CA ILE A 146 -24.51 5.44 5.55
C ILE A 146 -25.45 5.55 4.35
N PRO A 147 -25.87 6.75 3.91
CA PRO A 147 -26.63 6.91 2.68
C PRO A 147 -25.86 6.35 1.48
N SER A 148 -26.55 5.65 0.55
CA SER A 148 -25.90 5.04 -0.61
C SER A 148 -25.12 6.06 -1.47
N SER A 149 -25.60 7.30 -1.57
CA SER A 149 -24.89 8.38 -2.26
C SER A 149 -23.54 8.72 -1.63
N VAL A 150 -23.45 8.66 -0.30
CA VAL A 150 -22.19 8.86 0.41
C VAL A 150 -21.30 7.64 0.25
N ALA A 151 -21.85 6.44 0.41
CA ALA A 151 -21.11 5.18 0.27
C ALA A 151 -20.47 5.02 -1.12
N ASN A 152 -21.14 5.47 -2.18
CA ASN A 152 -20.63 5.41 -3.55
C ASN A 152 -19.50 6.42 -3.84
N ASN A 153 -19.40 7.49 -3.03
CA ASN A 153 -18.43 8.57 -3.22
C ASN A 153 -17.29 8.53 -2.19
N MET A 154 -17.12 7.37 -1.55
CA MET A 154 -16.09 7.15 -0.54
C MET A 154 -14.69 7.21 -1.18
N ALA A 155 -13.88 8.16 -0.73
CA ALA A 155 -12.55 8.48 -1.25
C ALA A 155 -11.43 8.03 -0.29
N ALA A 156 -10.29 7.68 -0.88
CA ALA A 156 -9.02 7.43 -0.21
C ALA A 156 -7.92 8.28 -0.86
N ALA A 157 -6.85 8.60 -0.13
CA ALA A 157 -5.67 9.26 -0.69
C ALA A 157 -4.47 8.33 -0.63
N LEU A 158 -3.74 8.21 -1.74
CA LEU A 158 -2.49 7.45 -1.84
C LEU A 158 -1.34 8.39 -2.20
N ASP A 159 -0.14 8.10 -1.71
CA ASP A 159 1.08 8.89 -1.97
C ASP A 159 0.98 10.35 -1.49
N VAL A 160 0.38 10.56 -0.31
CA VAL A 160 0.39 11.87 0.35
C VAL A 160 1.81 12.15 0.85
N LYS A 161 2.42 13.25 0.41
CA LYS A 161 3.77 13.64 0.82
C LYS A 161 3.76 14.29 2.20
N LEU A 162 4.80 14.02 3.00
CA LEU A 162 4.97 14.58 4.35
C LEU A 162 5.64 15.96 4.30
N LEU A 163 4.87 16.97 3.88
CA LEU A 163 5.39 18.31 3.61
C LEU A 163 5.20 19.27 4.78
N ASP A 164 4.19 19.08 5.64
CA ASP A 164 3.91 20.00 6.74
C ASP A 164 4.87 19.75 7.93
N PRO A 165 5.64 20.74 8.40
CA PRO A 165 6.51 20.59 9.56
C PRO A 165 5.77 20.22 10.86
N SER A 166 4.50 20.61 10.96
CA SER A 166 3.58 20.24 12.04
C SER A 166 2.74 19.01 11.69
N GLY A 167 2.96 18.39 10.53
CA GLY A 167 2.35 17.13 10.10
C GLY A 167 3.03 15.91 10.73
N VAL A 168 2.96 14.75 10.07
CA VAL A 168 3.56 13.49 10.55
C VAL A 168 5.08 13.63 10.69
N ARG A 169 5.72 14.52 9.93
CA ARG A 169 7.16 14.79 10.06
C ARG A 169 7.57 15.23 11.46
N SER A 170 6.70 15.95 12.18
CA SER A 170 6.95 16.36 13.58
C SER A 170 7.09 15.18 14.55
N CYS A 171 6.63 14.00 14.14
CA CYS A 171 6.65 12.79 14.95
C CYS A 171 8.00 12.05 14.93
N ASN A 172 8.94 12.48 14.06
CA ASN A 172 10.27 11.91 13.87
C ASN A 172 10.24 10.38 13.62
N TYR A 173 10.02 10.01 12.35
CA TYR A 173 10.07 8.61 11.92
C TYR A 173 11.46 8.02 12.17
N ILE A 174 11.51 6.82 12.74
CA ILE A 174 12.74 6.12 13.13
C ILE A 174 13.08 5.07 12.06
N VAL A 175 14.20 5.27 11.39
CA VAL A 175 14.82 4.24 10.54
C VAL A 175 15.81 3.48 11.40
N ASN A 176 15.45 2.27 11.84
CA ASN A 176 16.28 1.48 12.75
C ASN A 176 17.24 0.55 11.99
N SER A 177 18.19 -0.06 12.70
CA SER A 177 19.22 -0.91 12.08
C SER A 177 18.66 -2.19 11.45
N SER A 178 17.47 -2.67 11.83
CA SER A 178 16.85 -3.82 11.17
C SER A 178 16.43 -3.51 9.72
N HIS A 179 16.24 -2.23 9.39
CA HIS A 179 15.84 -1.81 8.04
C HIS A 179 16.95 -2.05 7.02
N THR A 180 18.21 -1.93 7.43
CA THR A 180 19.37 -2.10 6.53
C THR A 180 19.55 -3.55 6.09
N ALA A 181 19.01 -4.52 6.84
CA ALA A 181 18.95 -5.92 6.42
C ALA A 181 18.03 -6.13 5.21
N HIS A 182 17.08 -5.22 4.98
CA HIS A 182 16.12 -5.27 3.88
C HIS A 182 16.50 -4.37 2.69
N GLY A 183 17.51 -3.51 2.83
CA GLY A 183 18.01 -2.68 1.75
C GLY A 183 18.34 -1.25 2.17
N THR A 184 18.67 -0.42 1.18
CA THR A 184 18.88 1.02 1.35
C THR A 184 17.63 1.80 0.92
N PRO A 185 17.15 2.77 1.70
CA PRO A 185 16.07 3.65 1.25
C PRO A 185 16.43 4.40 -0.04
N SER A 186 15.44 4.60 -0.92
CA SER A 186 15.62 5.26 -2.23
C SER A 186 16.14 6.71 -2.13
N GLY A 187 15.83 7.43 -1.05
CA GLY A 187 16.21 8.85 -0.86
C GLY A 187 17.65 9.15 -0.41
N ARG A 188 18.63 8.27 -0.72
CA ARG A 188 20.08 8.34 -0.37
C ARG A 188 20.44 8.42 1.12
N LYS A 189 19.95 9.45 1.83
CA LYS A 189 20.22 9.73 3.26
C LYS A 189 18.97 9.62 4.14
N THR A 190 17.80 9.95 3.60
CA THR A 190 16.53 9.90 4.30
C THR A 190 15.51 9.21 3.41
N PRO A 191 14.68 8.29 3.94
CA PRO A 191 13.61 7.68 3.14
C PRO A 191 12.67 8.76 2.62
N ASP A 192 12.23 8.62 1.37
CA ASP A 192 11.10 9.39 0.85
C ASP A 192 9.82 8.70 1.32
N LEU A 193 9.11 9.35 2.25
CA LEU A 193 7.96 8.78 2.93
C LEU A 193 6.68 9.22 2.23
N GLY A 194 5.76 8.28 1.99
CA GLY A 194 4.41 8.54 1.51
C GLY A 194 3.34 7.96 2.44
N LEU A 195 2.19 8.64 2.55
CA LEU A 195 1.04 8.11 3.28
C LEU A 195 -0.01 7.52 2.34
N ALA A 196 -0.66 6.46 2.79
CA ALA A 196 -1.93 5.97 2.25
C ALA A 196 -3.02 6.10 3.32
N ILE A 197 -4.02 6.92 3.05
CA ILE A 197 -5.13 7.25 3.96
C ILE A 197 -6.41 6.67 3.39
N THR A 198 -7.06 5.79 4.14
CA THR A 198 -8.24 5.07 3.64
C THR A 198 -9.36 5.02 4.68
N PRO A 199 -10.63 5.12 4.27
CA PRO A 199 -11.78 4.92 5.15
C PRO A 199 -11.97 3.44 5.54
N ALA A 200 -12.84 3.17 6.52
CA ALA A 200 -13.22 1.80 6.86
C ALA A 200 -13.99 1.14 5.71
N GLY A 201 -13.79 -0.17 5.54
CA GLY A 201 -14.34 -0.96 4.44
C GLY A 201 -13.75 -0.65 3.07
N HIS A 202 -12.74 0.23 2.99
CA HIS A 202 -11.97 0.39 1.77
C HIS A 202 -11.24 -0.92 1.45
N LEU A 203 -11.28 -1.30 0.17
CA LEU A 203 -10.61 -2.47 -0.37
C LEU A 203 -9.78 -1.99 -1.56
N THR A 204 -8.46 -2.05 -1.41
CA THR A 204 -7.52 -1.88 -2.53
C THR A 204 -7.35 -3.23 -3.19
N GLU A 205 -7.74 -3.31 -4.46
CA GLU A 205 -7.73 -4.54 -5.24
C GLU A 205 -6.34 -5.15 -5.38
N LEU A 206 -6.27 -6.38 -5.90
CA LEU A 206 -5.00 -7.06 -6.10
C LEU A 206 -4.15 -6.31 -7.13
N HIS A 207 -3.01 -5.80 -6.68
CA HIS A 207 -2.07 -5.01 -7.49
C HIS A 207 -0.62 -5.31 -7.08
N GLN A 208 0.30 -4.62 -7.73
CA GLN A 208 1.73 -4.65 -7.47
C GLN A 208 2.23 -3.21 -7.55
N ASP A 209 3.01 -2.77 -6.55
CA ASP A 209 3.52 -1.39 -6.50
C ASP A 209 4.69 -1.19 -7.46
N GLY A 210 5.72 -2.05 -7.35
CA GLY A 210 6.95 -1.94 -8.12
C GLY A 210 7.58 -3.30 -8.40
N VAL A 211 8.41 -3.35 -9.44
CA VAL A 211 9.19 -4.53 -9.87
C VAL A 211 10.63 -4.51 -9.35
N LEU A 212 11.15 -3.35 -8.94
CA LEU A 212 12.56 -3.16 -8.55
C LEU A 212 12.77 -2.72 -7.11
N ASP A 213 11.69 -2.45 -6.39
CA ASP A 213 11.75 -1.89 -5.06
C ASP A 213 10.89 -2.71 -4.12
N GLY A 214 11.49 -3.13 -3.00
CA GLY A 214 10.71 -3.55 -1.86
C GLY A 214 10.15 -2.33 -1.14
N SER A 215 9.25 -2.54 -0.18
CA SER A 215 8.69 -1.47 0.62
C SER A 215 8.76 -1.81 2.10
N ILE A 216 9.15 -0.85 2.92
CA ILE A 216 8.93 -0.91 4.37
C ILE A 216 7.61 -0.18 4.64
N ILE A 217 6.65 -0.91 5.19
CA ILE A 217 5.30 -0.40 5.45
C ILE A 217 5.06 -0.39 6.95
N THR A 218 4.58 0.73 7.46
CA THR A 218 4.21 0.91 8.87
C THR A 218 2.76 1.34 8.98
N GLN A 219 1.99 0.63 9.80
CA GLN A 219 0.64 1.05 10.17
C GLN A 219 0.72 2.16 11.21
N VAL A 220 0.30 3.37 10.83
CA VAL A 220 0.39 4.54 11.71
C VAL A 220 -0.87 4.65 12.58
N LEU A 221 -2.04 4.60 11.94
CA LEU A 221 -3.35 4.76 12.60
C LEU A 221 -4.35 3.74 12.04
N GLY A 222 -5.28 3.28 12.86
CA GLY A 222 -6.29 2.31 12.44
C GLY A 222 -5.74 0.90 12.18
N GLU A 223 -6.57 0.05 11.59
CA GLU A 223 -6.27 -1.37 11.35
C GLU A 223 -6.47 -1.74 9.88
N LYS A 224 -5.53 -2.54 9.34
CA LYS A 224 -5.58 -3.07 7.99
C LYS A 224 -5.28 -4.56 7.93
N ILE A 225 -5.77 -5.21 6.88
CA ILE A 225 -5.41 -6.58 6.52
C ILE A 225 -4.74 -6.52 5.14
N PHE A 226 -3.60 -7.18 5.02
CA PHE A 226 -2.92 -7.44 3.76
C PHE A 226 -3.12 -8.90 3.38
N LEU A 227 -3.50 -9.14 2.13
CA LEU A 227 -3.34 -10.44 1.48
C LEU A 227 -2.19 -10.30 0.49
N MET A 228 -1.21 -11.19 0.57
CA MET A 228 0.04 -11.09 -0.20
C MET A 228 0.42 -12.42 -0.81
N TRP A 229 0.95 -12.39 -2.03
CA TRP A 229 1.46 -13.55 -2.74
C TRP A 229 2.84 -13.23 -3.32
N PRO A 230 3.81 -14.14 -3.17
CA PRO A 230 5.12 -13.95 -3.78
C PRO A 230 4.99 -14.02 -5.32
N PRO A 231 5.88 -13.34 -6.06
CA PRO A 231 5.88 -13.35 -7.52
C PRO A 231 6.53 -14.61 -8.10
N THR A 232 6.01 -15.79 -7.77
CA THR A 232 6.47 -17.04 -8.41
C THR A 232 6.05 -17.05 -9.88
N ASP A 233 6.78 -17.78 -10.73
CA ASP A 233 6.43 -17.92 -12.15
C ASP A 233 4.97 -18.38 -12.35
N ALA A 234 4.49 -19.28 -11.49
CA ALA A 234 3.11 -19.75 -11.51
C ALA A 234 2.13 -18.61 -11.20
N ASN A 235 2.38 -17.84 -10.14
CA ASN A 235 1.55 -16.71 -9.73
C ASN A 235 1.54 -15.60 -10.80
N LEU A 236 2.71 -15.24 -11.33
CA LEU A 236 2.86 -14.25 -12.39
C LEU A 236 2.16 -14.68 -13.68
N LYS A 237 2.21 -15.98 -14.03
CA LYS A 237 1.46 -16.52 -15.19
C LYS A 237 -0.05 -16.34 -15.02
N VAL A 238 -0.59 -16.62 -13.84
CA VAL A 238 -2.02 -16.37 -13.54
C VAL A 238 -2.31 -14.87 -13.58
N ALA A 239 -1.51 -14.06 -12.89
CA ALA A 239 -1.66 -12.61 -12.80
C ALA A 239 -1.63 -11.92 -14.16
N SER A 240 -0.81 -12.39 -15.11
CA SER A 240 -0.70 -11.80 -16.47
C SER A 240 -2.02 -11.78 -17.26
N LYS A 241 -3.01 -12.59 -16.85
CA LYS A 241 -4.35 -12.61 -17.48
C LYS A 241 -5.22 -11.44 -17.01
N PHE A 242 -4.95 -10.88 -15.84
CA PHE A 242 -5.81 -9.91 -15.14
C PHE A 242 -5.09 -8.58 -14.86
N HIS A 243 -3.80 -8.61 -14.55
CA HIS A 243 -3.00 -7.44 -14.23
C HIS A 243 -3.13 -6.39 -15.35
N ARG A 244 -3.50 -5.16 -14.97
CA ARG A 244 -3.81 -4.01 -15.87
C ARG A 244 -5.01 -4.19 -16.82
N ARG A 245 -5.72 -5.32 -16.78
CA ARG A 245 -6.93 -5.60 -17.60
C ARG A 245 -8.21 -5.51 -16.79
N ASP A 246 -8.23 -6.19 -15.65
CA ASP A 246 -9.39 -6.34 -14.79
C ASP A 246 -9.04 -5.79 -13.41
N SER A 247 -9.80 -4.80 -12.95
CA SER A 247 -9.62 -4.24 -11.62
C SER A 247 -10.17 -5.15 -10.52
N SER A 248 -10.91 -6.23 -10.84
CA SER A 248 -11.66 -7.01 -9.86
C SER A 248 -11.41 -8.52 -9.94
N TRP A 249 -10.17 -8.95 -9.65
CA TRP A 249 -9.77 -10.36 -9.71
C TRP A 249 -9.28 -10.96 -8.38
N LEU A 250 -9.42 -10.23 -7.27
CA LEU A 250 -8.97 -10.68 -5.94
C LEU A 250 -9.52 -12.06 -5.52
N LEU A 251 -10.81 -12.32 -5.73
CA LEU A 251 -11.40 -13.61 -5.31
C LEU A 251 -10.78 -14.78 -6.07
N HIS A 252 -10.55 -14.60 -7.38
CA HIS A 252 -9.89 -15.59 -8.21
C HIS A 252 -8.44 -15.81 -7.73
N ALA A 253 -7.74 -14.74 -7.38
CA ALA A 253 -6.38 -14.84 -6.88
C ALA A 253 -6.27 -15.63 -5.57
N ILE A 254 -7.19 -15.44 -4.62
CA ILE A 254 -7.20 -16.20 -3.36
C ILE A 254 -7.31 -17.71 -3.60
N GLU A 255 -8.08 -18.11 -4.61
CA GLU A 255 -8.30 -19.51 -4.95
C GLU A 255 -7.15 -20.15 -5.75
N HIS A 256 -6.40 -19.37 -6.53
CA HIS A 256 -5.50 -19.90 -7.56
C HIS A 256 -4.03 -19.52 -7.39
N LEU A 257 -3.71 -18.46 -6.63
CA LEU A 257 -2.32 -18.09 -6.36
C LEU A 257 -1.79 -18.92 -5.19
N GLU A 258 -0.59 -19.45 -5.37
CA GLU A 258 0.09 -20.26 -4.36
C GLU A 258 0.78 -19.40 -3.30
N MET A 259 1.05 -20.00 -2.14
CA MET A 259 1.83 -19.39 -1.05
C MET A 259 1.26 -18.06 -0.52
N GLY A 260 -0.06 -17.87 -0.63
CA GLY A 260 -0.74 -16.71 -0.10
C GLY A 260 -0.57 -16.54 1.41
N LYS A 261 -0.39 -15.30 1.85
CA LYS A 261 -0.26 -14.92 3.25
C LYS A 261 -1.25 -13.82 3.60
N MET A 262 -1.83 -13.90 4.79
CA MET A 262 -2.66 -12.87 5.38
C MET A 262 -1.93 -12.24 6.56
N LEU A 263 -1.87 -10.91 6.58
CA LEU A 263 -1.21 -10.13 7.62
C LEU A 263 -2.17 -9.07 8.17
N HIS A 264 -2.40 -9.10 9.48
CA HIS A 264 -3.11 -8.02 10.16
C HIS A 264 -2.13 -7.00 10.72
N LEU A 265 -2.35 -5.73 10.39
CA LEU A 265 -1.58 -4.61 10.88
C LEU A 265 -2.43 -3.74 11.78
N SER A 266 -1.92 -3.53 13.00
CA SER A 266 -2.44 -2.54 13.94
C SER A 266 -1.39 -1.42 14.12
N PRO A 267 -1.73 -0.28 14.75
CA PRO A 267 -0.82 0.85 14.88
C PRO A 267 0.53 0.42 15.50
N GLY A 268 1.63 0.74 14.81
CA GLY A 268 2.98 0.35 15.19
C GLY A 268 3.50 -0.93 14.55
N CYS A 269 2.63 -1.75 13.97
CA CYS A 269 3.08 -2.88 13.16
C CYS A 269 3.85 -2.37 11.94
N GLN A 270 5.05 -2.89 11.75
CA GLN A 270 5.91 -2.59 10.61
C GLN A 270 6.37 -3.90 9.97
N PHE A 271 6.40 -3.96 8.65
CA PHE A 271 6.90 -5.12 7.92
C PHE A 271 7.58 -4.72 6.61
N PHE A 272 8.41 -5.63 6.10
CA PHE A 272 9.02 -5.53 4.78
C PHE A 272 8.18 -6.31 3.77
N MET A 273 7.78 -5.63 2.70
CA MET A 273 7.15 -6.22 1.53
C MET A 273 8.19 -6.35 0.41
N PRO A 274 8.55 -7.58 0.00
CA PRO A 274 9.47 -7.78 -1.12
C PRO A 274 8.93 -7.21 -2.44
N ALA A 275 9.81 -6.88 -3.37
CA ALA A 275 9.40 -6.44 -4.69
C ALA A 275 8.66 -7.53 -5.46
N GLY A 276 7.82 -7.09 -6.40
CA GLY A 276 6.97 -8.01 -7.16
C GLY A 276 5.82 -8.62 -6.35
N THR A 277 5.75 -8.41 -5.03
CA THR A 277 4.66 -8.96 -4.21
C THR A 277 3.30 -8.48 -4.73
N LEU A 278 2.49 -9.43 -5.18
CA LEU A 278 1.10 -9.19 -5.51
C LEU A 278 0.34 -9.06 -4.19
N HIS A 279 -0.39 -7.97 -3.99
CA HIS A 279 -1.10 -7.77 -2.74
C HIS A 279 -2.41 -7.00 -2.86
N ALA A 280 -3.31 -7.24 -1.90
CA ALA A 280 -4.56 -6.53 -1.72
C ALA A 280 -4.69 -6.08 -0.27
N VAL A 281 -5.37 -4.95 -0.05
CA VAL A 281 -5.40 -4.28 1.26
C VAL A 281 -6.83 -3.96 1.66
N PHE A 282 -7.16 -4.29 2.91
CA PHE A 282 -8.47 -4.08 3.49
C PHE A 282 -8.34 -3.15 4.68
N SER A 283 -9.21 -2.16 4.78
CA SER A 283 -9.24 -1.25 5.92
C SER A 283 -10.37 -1.63 6.88
N LEU A 284 -10.02 -2.16 8.06
CA LEU A 284 -11.00 -2.50 9.09
C LEU A 284 -11.55 -1.27 9.81
N THR A 285 -10.74 -0.22 9.88
CA THR A 285 -11.15 1.10 10.34
C THR A 285 -10.61 2.16 9.41
N PRO A 286 -11.03 3.44 9.58
CA PRO A 286 -10.30 4.51 8.95
C PRO A 286 -8.86 4.45 9.45
N SER A 287 -7.94 4.52 8.51
CA SER A 287 -6.57 4.09 8.73
C SER A 287 -5.59 4.88 7.88
N CYS A 288 -4.35 4.92 8.36
CA CYS A 288 -3.23 5.56 7.70
C CYS A 288 -2.02 4.62 7.74
N LEU A 289 -1.48 4.29 6.57
CA LEU A 289 -0.16 3.68 6.40
C LEU A 289 0.85 4.77 6.07
N ILE A 290 2.08 4.54 6.48
CA ILE A 290 3.26 5.21 5.92
C ILE A 290 4.16 4.14 5.30
N GLY A 291 4.73 4.44 4.16
CA GLY A 291 5.68 3.55 3.51
C GLY A 291 6.80 4.30 2.82
N TYR A 292 7.87 3.58 2.55
CA TYR A 292 8.93 4.02 1.65
C TYR A 292 9.57 2.83 0.96
N GLN A 293 10.14 3.11 -0.20
CA GLN A 293 10.83 2.13 -1.02
C GLN A 293 12.23 1.84 -0.50
N VAL A 294 12.62 0.57 -0.58
CA VAL A 294 13.97 0.09 -0.27
C VAL A 294 14.53 -0.71 -1.44
N HIS A 295 15.79 -0.44 -1.74
CA HIS A 295 16.55 -1.18 -2.74
C HIS A 295 17.41 -2.23 -2.04
N ASN A 296 17.20 -3.50 -2.37
CA ASN A 296 17.98 -4.62 -1.84
C ASN A 296 18.83 -5.23 -2.95
N THR A 297 20.08 -5.61 -2.68
CA THR A 297 20.89 -6.33 -3.67
C THR A 297 20.26 -7.65 -4.12
N SER A 298 19.54 -8.34 -3.23
CA SER A 298 18.87 -9.60 -3.57
C SER A 298 17.78 -9.41 -4.62
N ILE A 299 17.29 -8.19 -4.80
CA ILE A 299 16.26 -7.89 -5.80
C ILE A 299 16.78 -8.05 -7.22
N LEU A 300 18.10 -7.94 -7.42
CA LEU A 300 18.70 -7.97 -8.74
C LEU A 300 18.61 -9.36 -9.37
N ASP A 301 18.44 -10.39 -8.55
CA ASP A 301 18.24 -11.76 -9.03
C ASP A 301 16.85 -11.94 -9.65
N ASP A 302 15.82 -11.34 -9.03
CA ASP A 302 14.41 -11.48 -9.44
C ASP A 302 13.95 -10.38 -10.41
N ALA A 303 14.54 -9.18 -10.32
CA ALA A 303 14.19 -8.00 -11.11
C ALA A 303 14.11 -8.25 -12.63
N PRO A 304 15.05 -8.96 -13.26
CA PRO A 304 14.96 -9.35 -14.67
C PRO A 304 13.65 -10.06 -15.04
N ALA A 305 13.26 -11.06 -14.25
CA ALA A 305 12.06 -11.86 -14.51
C ALA A 305 10.79 -11.04 -14.28
N LEU A 306 10.76 -10.23 -13.21
CA LEU A 306 9.65 -9.32 -12.90
C LEU A 306 9.45 -8.27 -13.99
N LEU A 307 10.53 -7.65 -14.45
CA LEU A 307 10.50 -6.67 -15.53
C LEU A 307 9.99 -7.29 -16.83
N LYS A 308 10.55 -8.44 -17.21
CA LYS A 308 10.14 -9.17 -18.40
C LYS A 308 8.66 -9.54 -18.33
N TRP A 309 8.17 -10.00 -17.18
CA TRP A 309 6.76 -10.28 -16.97
C TRP A 309 5.88 -9.04 -17.10
N ASP A 310 6.26 -7.93 -16.48
CA ASP A 310 5.48 -6.69 -16.47
C ASP A 310 5.37 -6.10 -17.89
N ILE A 311 6.52 -6.04 -18.60
CA ILE A 311 6.60 -5.65 -20.00
C ILE A 311 5.73 -6.57 -20.86
N ASN A 312 5.90 -7.89 -20.77
CA ASN A 312 5.08 -8.87 -21.52
C ASN A 312 3.59 -8.72 -21.28
N THR A 313 3.17 -8.36 -20.07
CA THR A 313 1.77 -8.12 -19.75
C THR A 313 1.26 -6.85 -20.43
N CYS A 314 2.07 -5.79 -20.49
CA CYS A 314 1.79 -4.59 -21.28
C CYS A 314 1.70 -4.87 -22.77
N ILE A 315 2.61 -5.67 -23.31
CA ILE A 315 2.64 -6.04 -24.73
C ILE A 315 1.32 -6.65 -25.16
N LYS A 316 0.89 -7.67 -24.43
CA LYS A 316 -0.36 -8.37 -24.70
C LYS A 316 -1.58 -7.45 -24.63
N LEU A 317 -1.49 -6.35 -23.88
CA LEU A 317 -2.54 -5.36 -23.74
C LEU A 317 -2.64 -4.41 -24.94
N TYR A 318 -1.50 -3.98 -25.49
CA TYR A 318 -1.46 -2.93 -26.53
C TYR A 318 -1.27 -3.45 -27.97
N GLN A 319 -1.02 -4.75 -28.17
CA GLN A 319 -0.92 -5.41 -29.49
C GLN A 319 0.18 -4.88 -30.44
N ASP A 320 1.17 -4.13 -29.95
CA ASP A 320 2.22 -3.49 -30.78
C ASP A 320 3.57 -4.20 -30.65
N VAL A 321 3.82 -5.22 -31.47
CA VAL A 321 4.92 -6.18 -31.27
C VAL A 321 6.32 -5.57 -31.49
N ASP A 322 6.46 -4.63 -32.41
CA ASP A 322 7.77 -4.18 -32.92
C ASP A 322 8.53 -3.30 -31.91
N VAL A 323 7.87 -2.29 -31.32
CA VAL A 323 8.47 -1.42 -30.28
C VAL A 323 8.89 -2.23 -29.03
N LEU A 324 8.36 -3.43 -28.90
CA LEU A 324 8.39 -4.22 -27.70
C LEU A 324 9.44 -5.34 -27.75
N GLU A 325 9.77 -5.84 -28.95
CA GLU A 325 10.96 -6.68 -29.16
C GLU A 325 12.24 -5.89 -28.87
N ASP A 326 12.34 -4.64 -29.33
CA ASP A 326 13.48 -3.75 -29.04
C ASP A 326 13.70 -3.55 -27.53
N ILE A 327 12.62 -3.33 -26.77
CA ILE A 327 12.71 -3.13 -25.31
C ILE A 327 13.11 -4.42 -24.60
N ILE A 328 12.59 -5.58 -25.03
CA ILE A 328 12.97 -6.86 -24.45
C ILE A 328 14.44 -7.17 -24.76
N GLU A 329 14.90 -6.93 -25.99
CA GLU A 329 16.29 -7.13 -26.37
C GLU A 329 17.22 -6.20 -25.59
N GLU A 330 16.91 -4.90 -25.49
CA GLU A 330 17.67 -3.96 -24.66
C GLU A 330 17.70 -4.39 -23.18
N THR A 331 16.57 -4.88 -22.66
CA THR A 331 16.45 -5.37 -21.28
C THR A 331 17.31 -6.63 -21.08
N ASP A 332 17.19 -7.62 -21.97
CA ASP A 332 17.95 -8.87 -21.92
C ASP A 332 19.46 -8.60 -22.11
N ILE A 333 19.86 -7.66 -22.96
CA ILE A 333 21.25 -7.19 -23.12
C ILE A 333 21.75 -6.57 -21.81
N LEU A 334 20.99 -5.68 -21.17
CA LEU A 334 21.39 -5.05 -19.92
C LEU A 334 21.50 -6.05 -18.77
N ILE A 335 20.57 -6.99 -18.68
CA ILE A 335 20.60 -8.08 -17.70
C ILE A 335 21.80 -8.99 -17.97
N SER A 336 22.06 -9.33 -19.22
CA SER A 336 23.19 -10.17 -19.63
C SER A 336 24.51 -9.49 -19.31
N TRP A 337 24.69 -8.23 -19.73
CA TRP A 337 25.84 -7.39 -19.39
C TRP A 337 26.05 -7.32 -17.87
N TRP A 338 24.98 -7.09 -17.11
CA TRP A 338 25.01 -7.06 -15.64
C TRP A 338 25.49 -8.39 -15.04
N LYS A 339 24.94 -9.52 -15.48
CA LYS A 339 25.33 -10.86 -15.03
C LYS A 339 26.77 -11.21 -15.44
N HIS A 340 27.20 -10.80 -16.63
CA HIS A 340 28.45 -11.26 -17.23
C HIS A 340 29.68 -10.46 -16.78
N GLU A 341 29.58 -9.13 -16.70
CA GLU A 341 30.73 -8.28 -16.36
C GLU A 341 30.94 -8.11 -14.85
N ARG A 342 29.90 -8.29 -14.03
CA ARG A 342 29.92 -7.76 -12.66
C ARG A 342 29.64 -8.77 -11.55
N ALA A 343 29.09 -9.95 -11.86
CA ALA A 343 28.86 -11.02 -10.89
C ALA A 343 30.08 -11.39 -10.00
N PRO A 344 31.35 -11.32 -10.46
CA PRO A 344 32.50 -11.68 -9.61
C PRO A 344 32.95 -10.59 -8.61
N ILE A 345 32.53 -9.32 -8.77
CA ILE A 345 33.22 -8.15 -8.14
C ILE A 345 32.40 -7.55 -6.96
N PHE A 346 31.24 -8.10 -6.61
CA PHE A 346 30.26 -7.55 -5.65
C PHE A 346 30.65 -7.55 -4.15
N HIS A 347 31.87 -7.14 -3.80
CA HIS A 347 32.30 -6.94 -2.41
C HIS A 347 32.04 -5.50 -1.90
N SER A 348 31.66 -4.51 -2.74
CA SER A 348 31.40 -3.10 -2.33
C SER A 348 29.93 -2.65 -2.49
N ARG A 349 29.07 -3.05 -1.54
CA ARG A 349 27.60 -3.12 -1.68
C ARG A 349 26.77 -1.82 -1.76
N ARG A 350 27.32 -0.60 -1.95
CA ARG A 350 26.48 0.64 -1.90
C ARG A 350 26.54 1.54 -3.14
N ASP A 351 27.74 1.83 -3.63
CA ASP A 351 27.91 2.69 -4.80
C ASP A 351 27.42 1.98 -6.09
N ASP A 352 27.53 0.66 -6.13
CA ASP A 352 27.09 -0.14 -7.28
C ASP A 352 25.57 -0.23 -7.39
N ILE A 353 24.86 -0.32 -6.26
CA ILE A 353 23.39 -0.24 -6.23
C ILE A 353 22.93 1.13 -6.72
N THR A 354 23.56 2.20 -6.23
CA THR A 354 23.22 3.57 -6.63
C THR A 354 23.43 3.75 -8.13
N LYS A 355 24.54 3.26 -8.70
CA LYS A 355 24.77 3.29 -10.15
C LYS A 355 23.76 2.47 -10.94
N LEU A 356 23.29 1.35 -10.40
CA LEU A 356 22.33 0.46 -11.05
C LEU A 356 20.92 1.07 -11.04
N ILE A 357 20.52 1.67 -9.92
CA ILE A 357 19.33 2.51 -9.81
C ILE A 357 19.46 3.68 -10.77
N ASP A 358 20.61 4.37 -10.81
CA ASP A 358 20.81 5.50 -11.70
C ASP A 358 20.70 5.06 -13.17
N LEU A 359 21.30 3.93 -13.59
CA LEU A 359 21.15 3.35 -14.93
C LEU A 359 19.70 2.97 -15.25
N TRP A 360 19.02 2.32 -14.31
CA TRP A 360 17.61 2.00 -14.47
C TRP A 360 16.77 3.27 -14.65
N HIS A 361 16.88 4.23 -13.73
CA HIS A 361 16.05 5.42 -13.73
C HIS A 361 16.38 6.39 -14.88
N HIS A 362 17.66 6.55 -15.26
CA HIS A 362 18.07 7.54 -16.25
C HIS A 362 18.05 6.99 -17.68
N ASP A 363 18.26 5.69 -17.88
CA ASP A 363 18.39 5.11 -19.22
C ASP A 363 17.16 4.26 -19.56
N LEU A 364 16.99 3.13 -18.88
CA LEU A 364 15.96 2.13 -19.18
C LEU A 364 14.53 2.61 -18.90
N ARG A 365 14.27 3.16 -17.70
CA ARG A 365 12.93 3.57 -17.28
C ARG A 365 12.41 4.71 -18.14
N ILE A 366 13.26 5.70 -18.45
CA ILE A 366 12.87 6.81 -19.33
C ILE A 366 12.59 6.31 -20.74
N LYS A 367 13.41 5.39 -21.28
CA LYS A 367 13.15 4.74 -22.57
C LYS A 367 11.83 3.97 -22.56
N LEU A 368 11.59 3.16 -21.52
CA LEU A 368 10.35 2.40 -21.35
C LEU A 368 9.13 3.30 -21.20
N GLU A 369 9.18 4.30 -20.32
CA GLU A 369 8.09 5.27 -20.12
C GLU A 369 7.81 6.06 -21.40
N SER A 370 8.85 6.47 -22.14
CA SER A 370 8.73 7.15 -23.43
C SER A 370 8.08 6.24 -24.48
N ALA A 371 8.50 4.98 -24.57
CA ALA A 371 7.91 4.00 -25.47
C ALA A 371 6.45 3.70 -25.10
N VAL A 372 6.14 3.44 -23.83
CA VAL A 372 4.77 3.25 -23.33
C VAL A 372 3.92 4.49 -23.57
N ALA A 373 4.46 5.70 -23.38
CA ALA A 373 3.75 6.94 -23.68
C ALA A 373 3.46 7.11 -25.19
N LYS A 374 4.36 6.65 -26.08
CA LYS A 374 4.09 6.59 -27.53
C LYS A 374 2.97 5.60 -27.83
N LEU A 375 2.97 4.42 -27.20
CA LEU A 375 1.93 3.39 -27.35
C LEU A 375 0.55 3.82 -26.82
N ARG A 376 0.52 4.63 -25.75
CA ARG A 376 -0.72 5.19 -25.19
C ARG A 376 -1.35 6.28 -26.05
N ARG A 377 -0.59 6.93 -26.94
CA ARG A 377 -1.18 7.87 -27.89
C ARG A 377 -2.03 7.04 -28.84
N PRO A 378 -3.34 7.32 -28.99
CA PRO A 378 -4.11 6.67 -30.02
C PRO A 378 -3.37 6.89 -31.32
N THR A 379 -2.87 5.82 -31.94
CA THR A 379 -2.43 5.88 -33.33
C THR A 379 -3.56 6.60 -34.05
N LYS A 380 -3.27 7.76 -34.64
CA LYS A 380 -4.18 8.38 -35.62
C LYS A 380 -4.45 7.26 -36.61
N ARG A 381 -5.58 6.55 -36.44
CA ARG A 381 -6.00 5.51 -37.35
C ARG A 381 -6.06 6.22 -38.69
N SER A 382 -5.11 5.93 -39.57
CA SER A 382 -5.25 6.23 -40.97
C SER A 382 -6.57 5.59 -41.36
N ARG A 383 -7.57 6.44 -41.61
CA ARG A 383 -8.80 6.02 -42.26
C ARG A 383 -8.37 5.57 -43.65
N HIS A 384 -8.19 4.28 -43.83
CA HIS A 384 -8.14 3.63 -45.14
C HIS A 384 -9.48 2.98 -45.41
#